data_AF-A0A100XZX8-F1
#
_entry.id   AF-A0A100XZX8-F1
#
_cell.length_a   1.000
_cell.length_b   1.000
_cell.length_c   1.000
_cell.angle_alpha   90.00
_cell.angle_beta   90.00
_cell.angle_gamma   90.00
#
_symmetry.space_group_name_H-M   'P 1'
#
loop_
_entity.id
_entity.type
_entity.pdbx_description
1 polymer ?
#
loop_
_entity_poly.entity_id
_entity_poly.type
_entity_poly.pdbx_seq_one_letter_code
_entity_poly.pdbx_strand_id
1 'polypeptide(L)'
;MSQEFHDENDLKTIEYLILLILGKAGGEISVLHLQKIFFFLWKFHPEVRRLVEFVPHLKGPFSDDLDDAIKNPLYVVDCWEYRPPRNKSKAEKAKGGYIVITDKGKRAYGKLIEGLKRKAQEDKDALALLSAVELIVPLYTKLSWDELLFLLYTDETNKEYSIKSELSRDVLENAESIVNRLVRKGIITEDMKAALLHRAKSAGWII
;
A
#
# COMPACT_ATOMS: atom_id res chain seq x y z
N MET A 1 20.43 5.86 16.47
CA MET A 1 21.48 5.24 15.64
C MET A 1 20.84 4.96 14.30
N SER A 2 21.12 5.83 13.33
CA SER A 2 20.66 5.76 11.95
C SER A 2 21.73 5.02 11.13
N GLN A 3 21.43 3.82 10.66
CA GLN A 3 22.19 3.19 9.57
C GLN A 3 21.51 3.62 8.27
N GLU A 4 22.15 4.45 7.45
CA GLU A 4 23.14 4.12 6.41
C GLU A 4 22.49 3.53 5.14
N PHE A 5 22.35 4.42 4.15
CA PHE A 5 22.28 4.24 2.70
C PHE A 5 21.71 2.92 2.18
N HIS A 6 20.48 2.97 1.67
CA HIS A 6 20.04 2.05 0.62
C HIS A 6 21.05 2.08 -0.53
N ASP A 7 21.51 0.91 -0.96
CA ASP A 7 22.36 0.80 -2.15
C ASP A 7 21.63 1.45 -3.34
N GLU A 8 22.36 2.01 -4.31
CA GLU A 8 21.78 2.54 -5.56
C GLU A 8 20.86 1.49 -6.23
N ASN A 9 21.22 0.22 -6.07
CA ASN A 9 20.43 -0.90 -6.57
C ASN A 9 19.10 -1.11 -5.83
N ASP A 10 19.04 -0.81 -4.53
CA ASP A 10 17.82 -0.93 -3.72
C ASP A 10 16.83 0.18 -4.08
N LEU A 11 17.29 1.43 -4.20
CA LEU A 11 16.45 2.54 -4.62
C LEU A 11 15.85 2.31 -6.01
N LYS A 12 16.68 1.85 -6.95
CA LYS A 12 16.20 1.44 -8.28
C LYS A 12 15.13 0.36 -8.20
N THR A 13 15.30 -0.62 -7.33
CA THR A 13 14.35 -1.72 -7.14
C THR A 13 13.03 -1.24 -6.52
N ILE A 14 13.10 -0.34 -5.54
CA ILE A 14 11.92 0.33 -4.95
C ILE A 14 11.10 1.01 -6.05
N GLU A 15 11.75 1.84 -6.87
CA GLU A 15 11.05 2.59 -7.90
C GLU A 15 10.43 1.69 -9.00
N TYR A 16 11.10 0.60 -9.38
CA TYR A 16 10.50 -0.39 -10.27
C TYR A 16 9.31 -1.10 -9.62
N LEU A 17 9.36 -1.39 -8.32
CA LEU A 17 8.25 -2.00 -7.61
C LEU A 17 7.06 -1.02 -7.50
N ILE A 18 7.32 0.27 -7.29
CA ILE A 18 6.30 1.33 -7.38
C ILE A 18 5.65 1.31 -8.77
N LEU A 19 6.46 1.29 -9.84
CA LEU A 19 5.95 1.26 -11.21
C LEU A 19 5.13 -0.01 -11.51
N LEU A 20 5.56 -1.16 -10.99
CA LEU A 20 4.85 -2.44 -11.11
C LEU A 20 3.46 -2.36 -10.45
N ILE A 21 3.40 -1.86 -9.21
CA ILE A 21 2.15 -1.69 -8.47
C ILE A 21 1.24 -0.67 -9.17
N LEU A 22 1.78 0.48 -9.57
CA LEU A 22 1.04 1.55 -10.24
C LEU A 22 0.44 1.09 -11.58
N GLY A 23 1.23 0.40 -12.40
CA GLY A 23 0.75 -0.18 -13.66
C GLY A 23 -0.32 -1.24 -13.43
N LYS A 24 -0.15 -2.11 -12.42
CA LYS A 24 -1.15 -3.12 -12.05
C LYS A 24 -2.45 -2.49 -11.50
N ALA A 25 -2.36 -1.35 -10.83
CA ALA A 25 -3.49 -0.60 -10.30
C ALA A 25 -4.34 0.12 -11.37
N GLY A 26 -3.94 0.06 -12.65
CA GLY A 26 -4.63 0.76 -13.73
C GLY A 26 -4.10 2.18 -13.99
N GLY A 27 -2.95 2.54 -13.40
CA GLY A 27 -2.23 3.76 -13.71
C GLY A 27 -2.56 4.97 -12.84
N GLU A 28 -3.46 4.85 -11.86
CA GLU A 28 -3.67 5.86 -10.82
C GLU A 28 -3.86 5.18 -9.46
N ILE A 29 -3.12 5.64 -8.44
CA ILE A 29 -3.28 5.14 -7.07
C ILE A 29 -2.98 6.26 -6.06
N SER A 30 -3.67 6.28 -4.91
CA SER A 30 -3.30 7.21 -3.84
C SER A 30 -2.01 6.78 -3.15
N VAL A 31 -1.24 7.72 -2.62
CA VAL A 31 -0.03 7.42 -1.81
C VAL A 31 -0.35 6.48 -0.65
N LEU A 32 -1.49 6.67 0.03
CA LEU A 32 -1.96 5.78 1.08
C LEU A 32 -2.02 4.33 0.60
N HIS A 33 -2.79 4.05 -0.45
CA HIS A 33 -2.92 2.69 -1.00
C HIS A 33 -1.58 2.10 -1.44
N LEU A 34 -0.71 2.89 -2.11
CA LEU A 34 0.61 2.40 -2.50
C LEU A 34 1.43 1.97 -1.29
N GLN A 35 1.56 2.82 -0.26
CA GLN A 35 2.25 2.51 0.98
C GLN A 35 1.73 1.22 1.63
N LYS A 36 0.42 0.99 1.62
CA LYS A 36 -0.17 -0.20 2.26
C LYS A 36 -0.03 -1.47 1.44
N ILE A 37 -0.10 -1.38 0.12
CA ILE A 37 0.22 -2.50 -0.77
C ILE A 37 1.69 -2.87 -0.59
N PHE A 38 2.58 -1.89 -0.56
CA PHE A 38 4.01 -2.12 -0.37
C PHE A 38 4.29 -2.75 0.99
N PHE A 39 3.64 -2.29 2.06
CA PHE A 39 3.73 -2.91 3.38
C PHE A 39 3.24 -4.36 3.39
N PHE A 40 2.16 -4.68 2.67
CA PHE A 40 1.71 -6.07 2.54
C PHE A 40 2.77 -6.94 1.84
N LEU A 41 3.35 -6.45 0.73
CA LEU A 41 4.41 -7.15 0.02
C LEU A 41 5.65 -7.32 0.91
N TRP A 42 6.00 -6.30 1.69
CA TRP A 42 7.05 -6.31 2.69
C TRP A 42 6.80 -7.42 3.74
N LYS A 43 5.59 -7.55 4.28
CA LYS A 43 5.28 -8.65 5.21
C LYS A 43 5.46 -10.04 4.59
N PHE A 44 5.24 -10.20 3.28
CA PHE A 44 5.23 -11.50 2.62
C PHE A 44 6.57 -11.89 1.98
N HIS A 45 7.29 -10.96 1.36
CA HIS A 45 8.42 -11.25 0.47
C HIS A 45 9.76 -10.81 1.08
N PRO A 46 10.71 -11.73 1.36
CA PRO A 46 11.98 -11.41 2.01
C PRO A 46 12.80 -10.32 1.31
N GLU A 47 12.86 -10.34 -0.03
CA GLU A 47 13.58 -9.28 -0.76
C GLU A 47 12.93 -7.91 -0.59
N VAL A 48 11.59 -7.81 -0.53
CA VAL A 48 10.91 -6.54 -0.29
C VAL A 48 11.18 -6.02 1.12
N ARG A 49 11.41 -6.92 2.09
CA ARG A 49 11.78 -6.53 3.47
C ARG A 49 13.11 -5.79 3.57
N ARG A 50 14.05 -6.11 2.68
CA ARG A 50 15.37 -5.49 2.67
C ARG A 50 15.37 -4.10 2.04
N LEU A 51 14.37 -3.80 1.21
CA LEU A 51 14.31 -2.57 0.44
C LEU A 51 13.88 -1.34 1.24
N VAL A 52 13.02 -1.51 2.25
CA VAL A 52 12.42 -0.36 2.96
C VAL A 52 12.14 -0.71 4.41
N GLU A 53 12.24 0.30 5.26
CA GLU A 53 11.77 0.22 6.64
C GLU A 53 10.38 0.85 6.78
N PHE A 54 9.57 0.25 7.65
CA PHE A 54 8.26 0.78 8.02
C PHE A 54 8.27 1.20 9.48
N VAL A 55 7.84 2.43 9.73
CA VAL A 55 7.72 3.02 11.06
C VAL A 55 6.27 3.20 11.47
N PRO A 56 5.99 3.31 12.78
CA PRO A 56 4.65 3.59 13.26
C PRO A 56 4.18 4.97 12.78
N HIS A 57 2.94 5.06 12.31
CA HIS A 57 2.39 6.32 11.83
C HIS A 57 0.87 6.39 12.03
N LEU A 58 0.31 7.61 12.02
CA LEU A 58 -1.12 7.85 12.26
C LEU A 58 -2.01 7.14 11.23
N LYS A 59 -1.48 6.84 10.04
CA LYS A 59 -2.17 6.10 8.96
C LYS A 59 -1.83 4.60 8.97
N GLY A 60 -1.32 4.06 10.08
CA GLY A 60 -0.66 2.75 10.10
C GLY A 60 0.71 2.79 9.40
N PRO A 61 1.31 1.63 9.08
CA PRO A 61 2.71 1.52 8.67
C PRO A 61 3.11 2.48 7.55
N PHE A 62 4.19 3.23 7.73
CA PHE A 62 4.64 4.25 6.79
C PHE A 62 6.15 4.12 6.54
N SER A 63 6.58 4.35 5.31
CA SER A 63 7.99 4.40 4.94
C SER A 63 8.32 5.76 4.34
N ASP A 64 9.27 6.47 4.95
CA ASP A 64 9.80 7.73 4.43
C ASP A 64 10.55 7.50 3.11
N ASP A 65 11.28 6.39 2.98
CA ASP A 65 11.98 5.99 1.74
C ASP A 65 11.01 5.89 0.56
N LEU A 66 9.84 5.28 0.78
CA LEU A 66 8.79 5.22 -0.23
C LEU A 66 8.20 6.59 -0.54
N ASP A 67 7.97 7.43 0.46
CA ASP A 67 7.41 8.77 0.25
C ASP A 67 8.36 9.67 -0.56
N ASP A 68 9.66 9.56 -0.31
CA ASP A 68 10.69 10.25 -1.10
C ASP A 68 10.80 9.70 -2.52
N ALA A 69 10.90 8.37 -2.69
CA ALA A 69 10.97 7.74 -4.01
C ALA A 69 9.74 8.06 -4.89
N ILE A 70 8.55 8.19 -4.30
CA ILE A 70 7.33 8.60 -5.01
C ILE A 70 7.46 10.03 -5.54
N LYS A 71 8.03 10.94 -4.75
CA LYS A 71 8.07 12.38 -5.07
C LYS A 71 9.27 12.74 -5.94
N ASN A 72 10.37 12.01 -5.79
CA ASN A 72 11.67 12.32 -6.38
C ASN A 72 12.32 11.07 -7.04
N PRO A 73 11.70 10.43 -8.06
CA PRO A 73 12.30 9.26 -8.69
C PRO A 73 13.59 9.60 -9.43
N LEU A 74 14.62 8.76 -9.26
CA LEU A 74 15.94 8.91 -9.86
C LEU A 74 16.20 7.93 -11.01
N TYR A 75 15.61 6.73 -10.99
CA TYR A 75 15.90 5.67 -11.97
C TYR A 75 14.80 5.48 -13.01
N VAL A 76 13.54 5.66 -12.63
CA VAL A 76 12.38 5.65 -13.54
C VAL A 76 11.75 7.04 -13.65
N VAL A 77 12.62 8.03 -13.84
CA VAL A 77 12.28 9.45 -14.04
C VAL A 77 11.14 9.61 -15.05
N ASP A 78 10.19 10.48 -14.75
CA ASP A 78 8.99 10.77 -15.54
C ASP A 78 8.10 9.56 -15.87
N CYS A 79 8.24 8.43 -15.16
CA CYS A 79 7.32 7.31 -15.34
C CYS A 79 5.98 7.54 -14.63
N TRP A 80 5.93 8.48 -13.70
CA TRP A 80 4.69 8.93 -13.07
C TRP A 80 4.77 10.39 -12.65
N GLU A 81 3.62 10.94 -12.31
CA GLU A 81 3.44 12.26 -11.72
C GLU A 81 2.83 12.12 -10.32
N TYR A 82 3.44 12.76 -9.33
CA TYR A 82 2.80 12.97 -8.04
C TYR A 82 1.83 14.17 -8.11
N ARG A 83 0.60 13.94 -7.65
CA ARG A 83 -0.47 14.95 -7.55
C ARG A 83 -0.83 15.11 -6.07
N PRO A 84 -0.55 16.27 -5.45
CA PRO A 84 -0.84 16.47 -4.02
C PRO A 84 -2.35 16.45 -3.73
N PRO A 85 -2.74 16.31 -2.44
CA PRO A 85 -4.16 16.34 -2.04
C PRO A 85 -4.92 17.54 -2.60
N ARG A 86 -6.09 17.30 -3.20
CA ARG A 86 -6.84 18.34 -3.93
C ARG A 86 -7.49 19.38 -3.03
N ASN A 87 -7.80 19.03 -1.78
CA ASN A 87 -8.44 19.91 -0.82
C ASN A 87 -8.09 19.51 0.63
N LYS A 88 -8.59 20.29 1.60
CA LYS A 88 -8.33 20.10 3.03
C LYS A 88 -9.23 19.05 3.71
N SER A 89 -10.07 18.32 2.95
CA SER A 89 -10.93 17.29 3.54
C SER A 89 -10.10 16.19 4.22
N LYS A 90 -10.68 15.58 5.25
CA LYS A 90 -10.03 14.48 5.97
C LYS A 90 -9.66 13.32 5.05
N ALA A 91 -10.55 12.98 4.11
CA ALA A 91 -10.32 11.93 3.12
C ALA A 91 -9.11 12.24 2.21
N GLU A 92 -9.03 13.45 1.65
CA GLU A 92 -7.90 13.83 0.78
C GLU A 92 -6.57 13.88 1.55
N LYS A 93 -6.58 14.42 2.78
CA LYS A 93 -5.42 14.40 3.67
C LYS A 93 -4.98 12.98 4.02
N ALA A 94 -5.93 12.07 4.28
CA ALA A 94 -5.64 10.67 4.58
C ALA A 94 -4.95 9.99 3.38
N LYS A 95 -5.46 10.19 2.17
CA LYS A 95 -4.90 9.62 0.93
C LYS A 95 -3.48 10.07 0.62
N GLY A 96 -3.09 11.29 1.01
CA GLY A 96 -1.73 11.81 0.79
C GLY A 96 -1.44 12.23 -0.64
N GLY A 97 -2.48 12.41 -1.47
CA GLY A 97 -2.35 12.66 -2.90
C GLY A 97 -2.39 11.37 -3.72
N TYR A 98 -2.08 11.51 -5.00
CA TYR A 98 -2.18 10.47 -6.01
C TYR A 98 -0.92 10.42 -6.86
N ILE A 99 -0.68 9.25 -7.42
CA ILE A 99 0.41 9.00 -8.35
C ILE A 99 -0.25 8.53 -9.63
N VAL A 100 0.11 9.15 -10.75
CA VAL A 100 -0.50 8.89 -12.06
C VAL A 100 0.58 8.50 -13.05
N ILE A 101 0.43 7.35 -13.69
CA ILE A 101 1.40 6.84 -14.65
C ILE A 101 1.40 7.70 -15.92
N THR A 102 2.59 8.04 -16.42
CA THR A 102 2.73 8.73 -17.71
C THR A 102 2.72 7.72 -18.86
N ASP A 103 2.68 8.18 -20.11
CA ASP A 103 2.85 7.28 -21.25
C ASP A 103 4.24 6.64 -21.32
N LYS A 104 5.27 7.34 -20.84
CA LYS A 104 6.61 6.77 -20.63
C LYS A 104 6.55 5.64 -19.61
N GLY A 105 5.88 5.89 -18.48
CA GLY A 105 5.64 4.89 -17.45
C GLY A 105 4.89 3.66 -17.94
N LYS A 106 3.82 3.82 -18.74
CA LYS A 106 3.08 2.69 -19.32
C LYS A 106 3.99 1.81 -20.17
N ARG A 107 4.85 2.42 -21.01
CA ARG A 107 5.83 1.67 -21.82
C ARG A 107 6.87 0.96 -20.95
N ALA A 108 7.37 1.64 -19.91
CA ALA A 108 8.34 1.07 -18.98
C ALA A 108 7.72 -0.10 -18.18
N TYR A 109 6.49 0.06 -17.70
CA TYR A 109 5.71 -0.99 -17.04
C TYR A 109 5.50 -2.20 -17.95
N GLY A 110 5.14 -2.00 -19.23
CA GLY A 110 5.00 -3.08 -20.20
C GLY A 110 6.27 -3.94 -20.33
N LYS A 111 7.43 -3.29 -20.46
CA LYS A 111 8.72 -3.99 -20.50
C LYS A 111 9.04 -4.71 -19.17
N LEU A 112 8.75 -4.05 -18.05
CA LEU A 112 8.98 -4.59 -16.71
C LEU A 112 8.17 -5.87 -16.48
N ILE A 113 6.86 -5.85 -16.78
CA ILE A 113 5.99 -7.00 -16.56
C ILE A 113 6.33 -8.16 -17.50
N GLU A 114 6.70 -7.89 -18.76
CA GLU A 114 7.18 -8.91 -19.69
C GLU A 114 8.47 -9.57 -19.22
N GLY A 115 9.44 -8.76 -18.75
CA GLY A 115 10.69 -9.25 -18.18
C GLY A 115 10.45 -10.10 -16.93
N LEU A 116 9.59 -9.62 -16.01
CA LEU A 116 9.26 -10.33 -14.77
C LEU A 116 8.56 -11.66 -15.05
N LYS A 117 7.61 -11.69 -16.00
CA LYS A 117 6.93 -12.93 -16.43
C LYS A 117 7.89 -13.97 -17.00
N ARG A 118 8.87 -13.53 -17.79
CA ARG A 118 9.91 -14.44 -18.32
C ARG A 118 10.76 -14.99 -17.19
N LYS A 119 11.22 -14.12 -16.28
CA LYS A 119 12.01 -14.52 -15.12
C LYS A 119 11.26 -15.51 -14.23
N ALA A 120 9.96 -15.30 -14.02
CA ALA A 120 9.09 -16.16 -13.22
C ALA A 120 8.91 -17.59 -13.76
N GLN A 121 9.34 -17.89 -15.00
CA GLN A 121 9.32 -19.26 -15.54
C GLN A 121 10.36 -20.16 -14.87
N GLU A 122 11.45 -19.58 -14.37
CA GLU A 122 12.60 -20.29 -13.83
C GLU A 122 12.93 -19.89 -12.38
N ASP A 123 12.53 -18.67 -11.98
CA ASP A 123 12.79 -18.10 -10.65
C ASP A 123 11.51 -18.07 -9.80
N LYS A 124 11.53 -18.82 -8.69
CA LYS A 124 10.40 -18.95 -7.76
C LYS A 124 10.10 -17.66 -7.00
N ASP A 125 11.10 -16.83 -6.71
CA ASP A 125 10.91 -15.56 -6.00
C ASP A 125 10.25 -14.54 -6.95
N ALA A 126 10.67 -14.51 -8.21
CA ALA A 126 10.00 -13.71 -9.23
C ALA A 126 8.54 -14.13 -9.43
N LEU A 127 8.26 -15.44 -9.44
CA LEU A 127 6.89 -15.97 -9.51
C LEU A 127 6.07 -15.59 -8.27
N ALA A 128 6.66 -15.68 -7.07
CA ALA A 128 6.00 -15.32 -5.82
C ALA A 128 5.64 -13.83 -5.76
N LEU A 129 6.58 -12.95 -6.13
CA LEU A 129 6.34 -11.51 -6.22
C LEU A 129 5.23 -11.19 -7.23
N LEU A 130 5.31 -11.76 -8.44
CA LEU A 130 4.31 -11.55 -9.48
C LEU A 130 2.92 -12.00 -8.99
N SER A 131 2.81 -13.18 -8.39
CA SER A 131 1.55 -13.71 -7.87
C SER A 131 0.98 -12.84 -6.75
N ALA A 132 1.84 -12.36 -5.85
CA ALA A 132 1.44 -11.46 -4.76
C ALA A 132 0.90 -10.13 -5.32
N VAL A 133 1.59 -9.52 -6.27
CA VAL A 133 1.15 -8.28 -6.94
C VAL A 133 -0.17 -8.51 -7.69
N GLU A 134 -0.31 -9.64 -8.39
CA GLU A 134 -1.52 -9.98 -9.15
C GLU A 134 -2.76 -10.12 -8.27
N LEU A 135 -2.58 -10.63 -7.05
CA LEU A 135 -3.65 -10.81 -6.08
C LEU A 135 -3.95 -9.53 -5.28
N ILE A 136 -2.93 -8.89 -4.73
CA ILE A 136 -3.08 -7.88 -3.69
C ILE A 136 -3.41 -6.51 -4.26
N VAL A 137 -2.79 -6.12 -5.38
CA VAL A 137 -3.03 -4.80 -5.97
C VAL A 137 -4.51 -4.61 -6.34
N PRO A 138 -5.17 -5.54 -7.06
CA PRO A 138 -6.59 -5.41 -7.38
C PRO A 138 -7.51 -5.47 -6.15
N LEU A 139 -7.12 -6.20 -5.10
CA LEU A 139 -7.89 -6.28 -3.86
C LEU A 139 -7.87 -4.94 -3.12
N TYR A 140 -6.68 -4.39 -2.89
CA TYR A 140 -6.49 -3.18 -2.11
C TYR A 140 -7.00 -1.94 -2.85
N THR A 141 -6.84 -1.87 -4.16
CA THR A 141 -7.32 -0.73 -4.98
C THR A 141 -8.85 -0.61 -5.04
N LYS A 142 -9.60 -1.66 -4.70
CA LYS A 142 -11.08 -1.62 -4.57
C LYS A 142 -11.56 -1.01 -3.25
N LEU A 143 -10.68 -0.95 -2.25
CA LEU A 143 -11.03 -0.43 -0.94
C LEU A 143 -11.11 1.09 -0.98
N SER A 144 -12.03 1.67 -0.21
CA SER A 144 -11.94 3.09 0.11
C SER A 144 -10.83 3.33 1.15
N TRP A 145 -10.40 4.58 1.29
CA TRP A 145 -9.30 4.93 2.21
C TRP A 145 -9.59 4.52 3.66
N ASP A 146 -10.84 4.62 4.11
CA ASP A 146 -11.27 4.27 5.46
C ASP A 146 -11.44 2.76 5.63
N GLU A 147 -11.90 2.04 4.60
CA GLU A 147 -11.92 0.57 4.57
C GLU A 147 -10.51 -0.01 4.67
N LEU A 148 -9.55 0.54 3.92
CA LEU A 148 -8.15 0.13 3.97
C LEU A 148 -7.55 0.38 5.36
N LEU A 149 -7.74 1.57 5.92
CA LEU A 149 -7.27 1.90 7.26
C LEU A 149 -7.92 1.03 8.32
N PHE A 150 -9.22 0.77 8.21
CA PHE A 150 -9.96 -0.09 9.14
C PHE A 150 -9.35 -1.50 9.19
N LEU A 151 -9.08 -2.12 8.04
CA LEU A 151 -8.47 -3.45 8.00
C LEU A 151 -7.09 -3.47 8.64
N LEU A 152 -6.29 -2.41 8.48
CA LEU A 152 -4.97 -2.30 9.10
C LEU A 152 -5.05 -2.11 10.61
N TYR A 153 -5.93 -1.22 11.05
CA TYR A 153 -6.15 -0.88 12.45
C TYR A 153 -6.73 -2.03 13.28
N THR A 154 -7.49 -2.92 12.64
CA THR A 154 -8.12 -4.07 13.31
C THR A 154 -7.32 -5.37 13.22
N ASP A 155 -6.18 -5.35 12.53
CA ASP A 155 -5.22 -6.44 12.48
C ASP A 155 -4.17 -6.26 13.59
N GLU A 156 -4.24 -7.10 14.62
CA GLU A 156 -3.35 -7.07 15.77
C GLU A 156 -1.86 -7.21 15.39
N THR A 157 -1.56 -7.86 14.26
CA THR A 157 -0.18 -7.99 13.78
C THR A 157 0.41 -6.67 13.28
N ASN A 158 -0.41 -5.62 13.14
CA ASN A 158 0.02 -4.28 12.73
C ASN A 158 -0.01 -3.26 13.89
N LYS A 159 -0.24 -3.72 15.12
CA LYS A 159 -0.36 -2.85 16.30
C LYS A 159 0.87 -1.97 16.50
N GLU A 160 2.06 -2.52 16.31
CA GLU A 160 3.32 -1.77 16.47
C GLU A 160 3.48 -0.63 15.46
N TYR A 161 2.82 -0.72 14.29
CA TYR A 161 2.93 0.28 13.21
C TYR A 161 1.85 1.37 13.25
N SER A 162 1.03 1.40 14.30
CA SER A 162 -0.15 2.28 14.37
C SER A 162 -0.07 3.24 15.55
N ILE A 163 -0.29 4.53 15.28
CA ILE A 163 -0.32 5.57 16.31
C ILE A 163 -1.77 6.01 16.57
N LYS A 164 -2.13 6.18 17.85
CA LYS A 164 -3.41 6.76 18.29
C LYS A 164 -3.64 8.13 17.65
N SER A 165 -4.80 8.34 17.05
CA SER A 165 -5.14 9.60 16.41
C SER A 165 -6.66 9.79 16.27
N GLU A 166 -7.10 11.02 15.99
CA GLU A 166 -8.48 11.26 15.55
C GLU A 166 -8.82 10.55 14.23
N LEU A 167 -7.82 10.21 13.41
CA LEU A 167 -8.06 9.44 12.19
C LEU A 167 -8.49 8.01 12.52
N SER A 168 -7.76 7.33 13.42
CA SER A 168 -8.08 5.96 13.83
C SER A 168 -9.38 5.90 14.61
N ARG A 169 -9.64 6.88 15.50
CA ARG A 169 -10.90 6.96 16.24
C ARG A 169 -12.10 7.03 15.29
N ASP A 170 -12.13 8.00 14.38
CA ASP A 170 -13.27 8.15 13.46
C ASP A 170 -13.46 6.90 12.57
N VAL A 171 -12.37 6.26 12.14
CA VAL A 171 -12.45 5.03 11.35
C VAL A 171 -13.10 3.91 12.17
N LEU A 172 -12.72 3.75 13.44
CA LEU A 172 -13.27 2.71 14.32
C LEU A 172 -14.71 3.01 14.77
N GLU A 173 -15.07 4.27 14.98
CA GLU A 173 -16.46 4.68 15.27
C GLU A 173 -17.40 4.36 14.11
N ASN A 174 -16.88 4.38 12.87
CA ASN A 174 -17.64 4.03 11.66
C ASN A 174 -17.52 2.55 11.26
N ALA A 175 -17.02 1.68 12.14
CA ALA A 175 -16.72 0.28 11.86
C ALA A 175 -17.91 -0.48 11.21
N GLU A 176 -19.13 -0.31 11.72
CA GLU A 176 -20.30 -1.03 11.18
C GLU A 176 -20.59 -0.67 9.73
N SER A 177 -20.58 0.64 9.42
CA SER A 177 -20.77 1.12 8.05
C SER A 177 -19.66 0.62 7.11
N ILE A 178 -18.41 0.62 7.59
CA ILE A 178 -17.24 0.14 6.85
C ILE A 178 -17.36 -1.37 6.56
N VAL A 179 -17.64 -2.19 7.57
CA VAL A 179 -17.78 -3.65 7.43
C VAL A 179 -18.93 -4.00 6.48
N ASN A 180 -20.05 -3.30 6.55
CA ASN A 180 -21.16 -3.50 5.61
C ASN A 180 -20.77 -3.18 4.15
N ARG A 181 -19.90 -2.20 3.91
CA ARG A 181 -19.39 -1.93 2.56
C ARG A 181 -18.40 -3.00 2.11
N LEU A 182 -17.54 -3.51 3.00
CA LEU A 182 -16.62 -4.61 2.70
C LEU A 182 -17.38 -5.87 2.27
N VAL A 183 -18.47 -6.22 2.95
CA VAL A 183 -19.35 -7.34 2.56
C VAL A 183 -19.97 -7.09 1.18
N ARG A 184 -20.57 -5.91 0.97
CA ARG A 184 -21.19 -5.56 -0.33
C ARG A 184 -20.21 -5.61 -1.50
N LYS A 185 -18.93 -5.31 -1.26
CA LYS A 185 -17.86 -5.42 -2.26
C LYS A 185 -17.33 -6.84 -2.44
N GLY A 186 -17.80 -7.81 -1.64
CA GLY A 186 -17.31 -9.20 -1.64
C GLY A 186 -15.88 -9.34 -1.12
N ILE A 187 -15.39 -8.37 -0.35
CA ILE A 187 -14.04 -8.42 0.25
C ILE A 187 -14.02 -9.38 1.44
N ILE A 188 -15.13 -9.46 2.17
CA ILE A 188 -15.36 -10.38 3.28
C ILE A 188 -16.74 -11.03 3.12
N THR A 189 -16.95 -12.18 3.77
CA THR A 189 -18.27 -12.83 3.82
C THR A 189 -19.13 -12.26 4.96
N GLU A 190 -20.44 -12.52 4.94
CA GLU A 190 -21.34 -12.15 6.05
C GLU A 190 -20.91 -12.80 7.38
N ASP A 191 -20.43 -14.06 7.33
CA ASP A 191 -19.97 -14.77 8.53
C ASP A 191 -18.76 -14.08 9.19
N MET A 192 -17.95 -13.35 8.42
CA MET A 192 -16.79 -12.61 8.93
C MET A 192 -17.17 -11.28 9.60
N LYS A 193 -18.40 -10.78 9.39
CA LYS A 193 -18.84 -9.47 9.89
C LYS A 193 -18.73 -9.36 11.41
N ALA A 194 -19.27 -10.33 12.14
CA ALA A 194 -19.26 -10.32 13.60
C ALA A 194 -17.82 -10.33 14.15
N ALA A 195 -16.93 -11.11 13.55
CA ALA A 195 -15.53 -11.19 13.93
C ALA A 195 -14.79 -9.85 13.70
N LEU A 196 -15.00 -9.19 12.56
CA LEU A 196 -14.36 -7.89 12.28
C LEU A 196 -14.89 -6.79 13.20
N LEU A 197 -16.19 -6.77 13.50
CA LEU A 197 -16.75 -5.81 14.46
C LEU A 197 -16.24 -6.05 15.88
N HIS A 198 -16.06 -7.30 16.27
CA HIS A 198 -15.42 -7.63 17.55
C HIS A 198 -13.98 -7.11 17.59
N ARG A 199 -13.17 -7.33 16.53
CA ARG A 199 -11.81 -6.79 16.44
C ARG A 199 -11.77 -5.26 16.54
N ALA A 200 -12.71 -4.56 15.90
CA ALA A 200 -12.82 -3.10 16.00
C ALA A 200 -13.04 -2.63 17.44
N LYS A 201 -13.90 -3.32 18.21
CA LYS A 201 -14.13 -3.03 19.63
C LYS A 201 -12.88 -3.32 20.49
N SER A 202 -12.13 -4.35 20.14
CA SER A 202 -10.88 -4.70 20.82
C SER A 202 -9.71 -3.77 20.48
N ALA A 203 -9.81 -2.96 19.41
CA ALA A 203 -8.78 -2.05 18.92
C ALA A 203 -8.52 -0.80 19.79
N GLY A 204 -8.70 -0.90 21.12
CA GLY A 204 -8.49 0.20 22.07
C GLY A 204 -7.04 0.72 22.16
N TRP A 205 -6.08 0.03 21.55
CA TRP A 205 -4.68 0.46 21.50
C TRP A 205 -4.43 1.63 20.53
N ILE A 206 -5.39 1.95 19.67
CA ILE A 206 -5.29 3.03 18.66
C ILE A 206 -6.42 4.07 18.78
N ILE A 207 -7.23 3.99 19.85
CA ILE A 207 -8.27 4.98 20.21
C ILE A 207 -7.71 6.02 21.19
#